data_AF-A0A2G5SI80-F1
#
_entry.id   AF-A0A2G5SI80-F1
#
_cell.length_a   1.000
_cell.length_b   1.000
_cell.length_c   1.000
_cell.angle_alpha   90.00
_cell.angle_beta   90.00
_cell.angle_gamma   90.00
#
_symmetry.space_group_name_H-M   'P 1'
#
loop_
_entity.id
_entity.type
_entity.pdbx_description
1 polymer ?
#
loop_
_entity_poly.entity_id
_entity_poly.type
_entity_poly.pdbx_seq_one_letter_code
_entity_poly.pdbx_strand_id
1 'polypeptide(L)'
;MDSKLVNTPEKDPKTLILKEFRKGKPIFESYKKFCNKMGPEFLDYPEFEFWWMRFSVGNFDLDYDRRQDPKYRTIEDFPVHIFKKICGNLEDDEYKNKYWFTLRHVCKSFRTFVDSWTPPEFIKIGISICRRRITVWFDDFEISYIEKTEISSQIGFSYHPESLQRGNFRDLAIDDLTGILAVPGGYKLEKLTFSNDIDNVFAQKLFQKFENLGTKIHVDTVEIHPYEIDPVSVNNILNSFPSIKEIDIKSEDVPDEEFTDKINKITSLKNAKMVKIHNTRDDDVFWNPSTQGIFGVEWRVPGAFVAISRGIRLLAHVFG
;
A
#
# COMPACT_ATOMS: atom_id res chain seq x y z
N MET A 1 26.53 -17.72 33.06
CA MET A 1 26.98 -16.99 34.25
C MET A 1 26.27 -15.65 34.23
N ASP A 2 25.06 -15.67 34.80
CA ASP A 2 24.17 -14.52 34.94
C ASP A 2 24.49 -13.71 36.21
N SER A 3 23.83 -12.56 36.28
CA SER A 3 23.68 -11.64 37.42
C SER A 3 24.71 -10.51 37.53
N LYS A 4 24.42 -9.43 36.81
CA LYS A 4 24.37 -8.10 37.43
C LYS A 4 23.06 -7.41 37.04
N LEU A 5 21.95 -7.91 37.60
CA LEU A 5 20.78 -7.09 37.88
C LEU A 5 21.23 -6.04 38.90
N VAL A 6 21.66 -4.88 38.41
CA VAL A 6 21.80 -3.69 39.24
C VAL A 6 20.39 -3.27 39.63
N ASN A 7 20.00 -3.68 40.83
CA ASN A 7 18.87 -3.14 41.58
C ASN A 7 19.06 -1.61 41.69
N THR A 8 18.50 -0.88 40.73
CA THR A 8 18.24 0.54 40.87
C THR A 8 16.88 0.61 41.55
N PRO A 9 16.70 1.36 42.67
CA PRO A 9 15.40 1.41 43.34
C PRO A 9 14.35 1.77 42.29
N GLU A 10 13.32 0.92 42.19
CA GLU A 10 12.15 1.13 41.33
C GLU A 10 11.71 2.59 41.47
N LYS A 11 12.10 3.41 40.50
CA LYS A 11 11.73 4.82 40.52
C LYS A 11 10.25 4.84 40.16
N ASP A 12 9.42 5.11 41.16
CA ASP A 12 7.98 5.28 41.00
C ASP A 12 7.67 6.03 39.69
N PRO A 13 6.92 5.41 38.75
CA PRO A 13 6.62 6.01 37.45
C PRO A 13 6.04 7.41 37.58
N LYS A 14 5.18 7.65 38.58
CA LYS A 14 4.49 8.94 38.80
C LYS A 14 5.49 10.06 39.06
N THR A 15 6.47 9.81 39.91
CA THR A 15 7.55 10.75 40.22
C THR A 15 8.40 11.07 38.98
N LEU A 16 8.62 10.10 38.09
CA LEU A 16 9.35 10.31 36.85
C LEU A 16 8.54 11.13 35.84
N ILE A 17 7.24 10.86 35.70
CA ILE A 17 6.34 11.62 34.84
C ILE A 17 6.29 13.07 35.32
N LEU A 18 6.20 13.33 36.63
CA LEU A 18 6.23 14.69 37.19
C LEU A 18 7.51 15.45 36.82
N LYS A 19 8.67 14.76 36.83
CA LYS A 19 9.94 15.35 36.39
C LYS A 19 9.94 15.68 34.90
N GLU A 20 9.33 14.85 34.06
CA GLU A 20 9.17 15.16 32.63
C GLU A 20 8.18 16.31 32.41
N PHE A 21 7.04 16.32 33.11
CA PHE A 21 6.04 17.38 33.06
C PHE A 21 6.64 18.76 33.37
N ARG A 22 7.48 18.84 34.41
CA ARG A 22 8.17 20.09 34.80
C ARG A 22 9.12 20.65 33.74
N LYS A 23 9.49 19.87 32.72
CA LYS A 23 10.32 20.37 31.60
C LYS A 23 9.51 21.20 30.60
N GLY A 24 8.17 21.22 30.70
CA GLY A 24 7.30 22.11 29.92
C GLY A 24 7.22 21.78 28.43
N LYS A 25 7.55 20.55 28.03
CA LYS A 25 7.46 20.10 26.64
C LYS A 25 6.07 19.55 26.32
N PRO A 26 5.62 19.56 25.05
CA PRO A 26 4.38 18.91 24.65
C PRO A 26 4.32 17.45 25.12
N ILE A 27 3.13 17.00 25.55
CA ILE A 27 2.91 15.69 26.17
C ILE A 27 3.47 14.53 25.34
N PHE A 28 3.21 14.50 24.04
CA PHE A 28 3.69 13.44 23.14
C PHE A 28 5.21 13.44 22.98
N GLU A 29 5.84 14.61 22.91
CA GLU A 29 7.30 14.70 22.86
C GLU A 29 7.92 14.19 24.17
N SER A 30 7.30 14.55 25.30
CA SER A 30 7.72 14.11 26.63
C SER A 30 7.60 12.60 26.78
N TYR A 31 6.48 12.00 26.35
CA TYR A 31 6.29 10.56 26.35
C TYR A 31 7.32 9.83 25.48
N LYS A 32 7.55 10.27 24.23
CA LYS A 32 8.57 9.66 23.37
C LYS A 32 9.96 9.69 24.01
N LYS A 33 10.34 10.82 24.62
CA LYS A 33 11.62 10.96 25.33
C LYS A 33 11.68 10.10 26.58
N PHE A 34 10.58 9.98 27.30
CA PHE A 34 10.45 9.12 28.46
C PHE A 34 10.64 7.64 28.07
N CYS A 35 9.95 7.15 27.03
CA CYS A 35 10.13 5.79 26.51
C CYS A 35 11.55 5.53 26.02
N ASN A 36 12.17 6.49 25.32
CA ASN A 36 13.57 6.36 24.89
C ASN A 36 14.54 6.21 26.07
N LYS A 37 14.20 6.77 27.24
CA LYS A 37 15.04 6.74 28.44
C LYS A 37 14.78 5.51 29.32
N MET A 38 13.52 5.11 29.46
CA MET A 38 13.07 4.08 30.41
C MET A 38 12.79 2.73 29.76
N GLY A 39 12.67 2.70 28.42
CA GLY A 39 12.18 1.56 27.65
C GLY A 39 10.67 1.68 27.37
N PRO A 40 10.18 1.19 26.21
CA PRO A 40 8.77 1.28 25.82
C PRO A 40 7.84 0.40 26.67
N GLU A 41 8.38 -0.62 27.35
CA GLU A 41 7.61 -1.54 28.21
C GLU A 41 7.44 -1.02 29.65
N PHE A 42 8.11 0.08 30.01
CA PHE A 42 8.10 0.59 31.39
C PHE A 42 6.75 1.18 31.80
N LEU A 43 6.09 1.90 30.89
CA LEU A 43 4.83 2.56 31.14
C LEU A 43 4.12 2.79 29.81
N ASP A 44 2.83 2.45 29.74
CA ASP A 44 2.03 2.74 28.58
C ASP A 44 1.63 4.22 28.49
N TYR A 45 1.16 4.63 27.32
CA TYR A 45 0.75 6.00 27.08
C TYR A 45 -0.47 6.42 27.93
N PRO A 46 -1.52 5.59 28.09
CA PRO A 46 -2.68 5.97 28.92
C PRO A 46 -2.34 6.24 30.40
N GLU A 47 -1.45 5.47 31.02
CA GLU A 47 -0.99 5.75 32.39
C GLU A 47 -0.13 7.02 32.42
N PHE A 48 0.75 7.22 31.44
CA PHE A 48 1.51 8.46 31.31
C PHE A 48 0.61 9.70 31.18
N GLU A 49 -0.36 9.64 30.26
CA GLU A 49 -1.31 10.72 29.97
C GLU A 49 -2.17 11.04 31.19
N PHE A 50 -2.65 10.02 31.91
CA PHE A 50 -3.44 10.21 33.12
C PHE A 50 -2.71 11.10 34.15
N TRP A 51 -1.48 10.75 34.51
CA TRP A 51 -0.68 11.54 35.45
C TRP A 51 -0.34 12.92 34.88
N TRP A 52 -0.02 12.99 33.58
CA TRP A 52 0.25 14.25 32.91
C TRP A 52 -0.92 15.23 33.01
N MET A 53 -2.15 14.76 32.75
CA MET A 53 -3.37 15.56 32.80
C MET A 53 -3.72 15.98 34.24
N ARG A 54 -3.40 15.15 35.24
CA ARG A 54 -3.52 15.55 36.65
C ARG A 54 -2.58 16.72 36.99
N PHE A 55 -1.33 16.62 36.57
CA PHE A 55 -0.35 17.68 36.80
C PHE A 55 -0.69 18.96 36.02
N SER A 56 -1.28 18.84 34.83
CA SER A 56 -1.67 20.00 34.01
C SER A 56 -2.78 20.85 34.65
N VAL A 57 -3.66 20.23 35.43
CA VAL A 57 -4.69 20.94 36.23
C VAL A 57 -4.19 21.33 37.64
N GLY A 58 -2.90 21.17 37.92
CA GLY A 58 -2.27 21.56 39.19
C GLY A 58 -2.43 20.54 40.33
N ASN A 59 -2.91 19.33 40.05
CA ASN A 59 -3.02 18.28 41.05
C ASN A 59 -1.76 17.40 41.08
N PHE A 60 -0.90 17.63 42.07
CA PHE A 60 0.40 16.97 42.22
C PHE A 60 0.43 15.85 43.27
N ASP A 61 -0.73 15.40 43.76
CA ASP A 61 -0.82 14.29 44.69
C ASP A 61 -0.41 12.97 44.00
N LEU A 62 0.72 12.40 44.43
CA LEU A 62 1.30 11.17 43.88
C LEU A 62 0.68 9.91 44.50
N ASP A 63 0.03 10.02 45.66
CA ASP A 63 -0.55 8.89 46.40
C ASP A 63 -1.98 8.56 45.95
N TYR A 64 -2.50 9.31 44.98
CA TYR A 64 -3.83 9.11 44.47
C TYR A 64 -4.06 7.71 43.92
N ASP A 65 -5.18 7.12 44.36
CA ASP A 65 -5.63 5.81 43.94
C ASP A 65 -6.52 5.90 42.70
N ARG A 66 -5.91 5.67 41.53
CA ARG A 66 -6.59 5.63 40.23
C ARG A 66 -7.72 4.58 40.17
N ARG A 67 -7.76 3.59 41.07
CA ARG A 67 -8.82 2.56 41.09
C ARG A 67 -10.20 3.14 41.36
N GLN A 68 -10.28 4.34 41.93
CA GLN A 68 -11.55 5.03 42.18
C GLN A 68 -12.10 5.71 40.93
N ASP A 69 -11.27 5.95 39.91
CA ASP A 69 -11.71 6.56 38.66
C ASP A 69 -12.45 5.55 37.77
N PRO A 70 -13.42 6.01 36.97
CA PRO A 70 -13.94 5.21 35.88
C PRO A 70 -12.79 4.69 35.01
N LYS A 71 -12.89 3.44 34.55
CA LYS A 71 -11.91 2.89 33.60
C LYS A 71 -11.73 3.85 32.42
N TYR A 72 -10.48 4.03 32.01
CA TYR A 72 -10.14 4.83 30.85
C TYR A 72 -10.93 4.32 29.64
N ARG A 73 -11.66 5.23 29.00
CA ARG A 73 -12.45 4.91 27.82
C ARG A 73 -11.59 5.13 26.59
N THR A 74 -11.59 4.15 25.72
CA THR A 74 -10.98 4.19 24.40
C THR A 74 -11.99 4.63 23.36
N ILE A 75 -11.54 4.88 22.13
CA ILE A 75 -12.43 5.19 21.03
C ILE A 75 -13.42 4.05 20.73
N GLU A 76 -13.08 2.81 21.11
CA GLU A 76 -13.93 1.63 20.93
C GLU A 76 -15.09 1.58 21.94
N ASP A 77 -15.01 2.34 23.03
CA ASP A 77 -16.07 2.44 24.04
C ASP A 77 -17.17 3.46 23.65
N PHE A 78 -17.00 4.16 22.52
CA PHE A 78 -18.05 5.05 22.02
C PHE A 78 -19.28 4.27 21.58
N PRO A 79 -20.50 4.74 21.92
CA PRO A 79 -21.71 4.18 21.34
C PRO A 79 -21.65 4.22 19.82
N VAL A 80 -22.00 3.11 19.16
CA VAL A 80 -21.94 2.96 17.69
C VAL A 80 -22.59 4.15 16.97
N HIS A 81 -23.71 4.69 17.46
CA HIS A 81 -24.38 5.83 16.82
C HIS A 81 -23.55 7.13 16.82
N ILE A 82 -22.72 7.38 17.85
CA ILE A 82 -21.82 8.53 17.89
C ILE A 82 -20.66 8.32 16.92
N PHE A 83 -20.09 7.12 16.93
CA PHE A 83 -19.03 6.72 16.00
C PHE A 83 -19.48 6.88 14.55
N LYS A 84 -20.67 6.36 14.22
CA LYS A 84 -21.31 6.53 12.91
C LYS A 84 -21.50 8.00 12.54
N LYS A 85 -21.86 8.87 13.49
CA LYS A 85 -22.03 10.30 13.24
C LYS A 85 -20.69 11.00 12.95
N ILE A 86 -19.64 10.68 13.71
CA ILE A 86 -18.30 11.26 13.49
C ILE A 86 -17.78 10.85 12.12
N CYS A 87 -17.80 9.54 11.84
CA CYS A 87 -17.24 9.02 10.61
C CYS A 87 -18.15 9.32 9.40
N GLY A 88 -19.47 9.44 9.59
CA GLY A 88 -20.39 9.90 8.53
C GLY A 88 -20.10 11.34 8.06
N ASN A 89 -19.57 12.22 8.92
CA ASN A 89 -19.07 13.53 8.49
C ASN A 89 -17.78 13.45 7.63
N LEU A 90 -17.18 12.26 7.50
CA LEU A 90 -15.98 12.01 6.70
C LEU A 90 -16.30 11.24 5.40
N GLU A 91 -17.54 10.80 5.22
CA GLU A 91 -18.01 10.07 4.04
C GLU A 91 -18.25 10.99 2.83
N ASP A 92 -18.27 12.31 3.03
CA ASP A 92 -18.36 13.29 1.96
C ASP A 92 -17.22 13.10 0.93
N ASP A 93 -17.56 13.14 -0.36
CA ASP A 93 -16.66 12.76 -1.48
C ASP A 93 -15.30 13.47 -1.47
N GLU A 94 -15.24 14.72 -0.98
CA GLU A 94 -13.99 15.48 -0.85
C GLU A 94 -12.97 14.82 0.09
N TYR A 95 -13.45 14.20 1.17
CA TYR A 95 -12.62 13.67 2.25
C TYR A 95 -12.53 12.15 2.25
N LYS A 96 -13.51 11.49 1.65
CA LYS A 96 -13.62 10.03 1.58
C LYS A 96 -12.37 9.37 1.03
N ASN A 97 -11.87 9.81 -0.13
CA ASN A 97 -10.67 9.23 -0.76
C ASN A 97 -9.44 9.36 0.15
N LYS A 98 -9.33 10.47 0.88
CA LYS A 98 -8.20 10.78 1.76
C LYS A 98 -8.20 9.93 3.03
N TYR A 99 -9.36 9.71 3.63
CA TYR A 99 -9.45 9.06 4.94
C TYR A 99 -9.82 7.59 4.90
N TRP A 100 -10.35 7.06 3.78
CA TRP A 100 -10.78 5.67 3.65
C TRP A 100 -9.68 4.71 4.14
N PHE A 101 -8.50 4.77 3.53
CA PHE A 101 -7.40 3.88 3.93
C PHE A 101 -6.87 4.15 5.33
N THR A 102 -6.70 5.42 5.71
CA THR A 102 -6.16 5.76 7.04
C THR A 102 -7.07 5.22 8.14
N LEU A 103 -8.39 5.42 8.03
CA LEU A 103 -9.35 4.93 9.00
C LEU A 103 -9.43 3.40 8.98
N ARG A 104 -9.42 2.78 7.79
CA ARG A 104 -9.45 1.31 7.62
C ARG A 104 -8.34 0.61 8.40
N HIS A 105 -7.19 1.25 8.60
CA HIS A 105 -6.02 0.72 9.32
C HIS A 105 -5.89 1.14 10.78
N VAL A 106 -6.85 1.89 11.34
CA VAL A 106 -6.82 2.28 12.77
C VAL A 106 -7.11 1.09 13.68
N CYS A 107 -8.29 0.48 13.51
CA CYS A 107 -8.69 -0.72 14.25
C CYS A 107 -9.83 -1.46 13.52
N LYS A 108 -10.21 -2.65 14.02
CA LYS A 108 -11.27 -3.48 13.43
C LYS A 108 -12.61 -2.75 13.34
N SER A 109 -12.97 -1.96 14.35
CA SER A 109 -14.23 -1.22 14.38
C SER A 109 -14.28 -0.13 13.32
N PHE A 110 -13.18 0.62 13.13
CA PHE A 110 -13.06 1.58 12.04
C PHE A 110 -13.11 0.88 10.68
N ARG A 111 -12.39 -0.23 10.51
CA ARG A 111 -12.40 -1.03 9.28
C ARG A 111 -13.82 -1.45 8.89
N THR A 112 -14.56 -2.06 9.80
CA THR A 112 -15.95 -2.49 9.53
C THR A 112 -16.86 -1.32 9.17
N PHE A 113 -16.64 -0.15 9.76
CA PHE A 113 -17.42 1.04 9.43
C PHE A 113 -17.08 1.59 8.04
N VAL A 114 -15.79 1.76 7.75
CA VAL A 114 -15.31 2.28 6.46
C VAL A 114 -15.63 1.32 5.31
N ASP A 115 -15.56 0.02 5.54
CA ASP A 115 -15.94 -1.01 4.56
C ASP A 115 -17.46 -1.00 4.27
N SER A 116 -18.26 -0.33 5.11
CA SER A 116 -19.69 -0.12 4.85
C SER A 116 -20.00 1.10 3.99
N TRP A 117 -19.02 1.99 3.79
CA TRP A 117 -19.15 3.09 2.83
C TRP A 117 -19.11 2.53 1.42
N THR A 118 -19.67 3.28 0.47
CA THR A 118 -19.35 3.03 -0.94
C THR A 118 -17.84 3.21 -1.11
N PRO A 119 -17.08 2.27 -1.69
CA PRO A 119 -15.65 2.49 -1.90
C PRO A 119 -15.38 3.72 -2.77
N PRO A 120 -14.26 4.43 -2.57
CA PRO A 120 -13.87 5.53 -3.43
C PRO A 120 -13.56 5.05 -4.85
N GLU A 121 -13.90 5.89 -5.84
CA GLU A 121 -13.57 5.65 -7.24
C GLU A 121 -12.27 6.33 -7.62
N PHE A 122 -11.35 5.55 -8.20
CA PHE A 122 -10.05 5.98 -8.69
C PHE A 122 -9.93 5.72 -10.19
N ILE A 123 -9.31 6.66 -10.89
CA ILE A 123 -9.15 6.59 -12.34
C ILE A 123 -7.97 5.69 -12.70
N LYS A 124 -6.91 5.76 -11.89
CA LYS A 124 -5.62 5.10 -12.12
C LYS A 124 -5.19 4.37 -10.85
N ILE A 125 -4.72 3.14 -11.03
CA ILE A 125 -4.06 2.39 -9.96
C ILE A 125 -2.67 1.99 -10.44
N GLY A 126 -1.66 2.33 -9.66
CA GLY A 126 -0.28 1.88 -9.86
C GLY A 126 0.12 0.89 -8.77
N ILE A 127 0.84 -0.16 -9.10
CA ILE A 127 1.34 -1.15 -8.16
C ILE A 127 2.83 -1.38 -8.47
N SER A 128 3.68 -1.07 -7.50
CA SER A 128 5.11 -1.36 -7.57
C SER A 128 5.47 -2.37 -6.50
N ILE A 129 6.16 -3.43 -6.92
CA ILE A 129 6.50 -4.54 -6.04
C ILE A 129 8.02 -4.67 -5.98
N CYS A 130 8.54 -4.71 -4.76
CA CYS A 130 9.92 -5.02 -4.45
C CYS A 130 9.95 -6.12 -3.38
N ARG A 131 11.11 -6.76 -3.21
CA ARG A 131 11.29 -7.95 -2.35
C ARG A 131 10.57 -7.92 -0.99
N ARG A 132 10.56 -6.77 -0.30
CA ARG A 132 9.96 -6.59 1.03
C ARG A 132 9.00 -5.41 1.12
N ARG A 133 8.54 -4.89 -0.02
CA ARG A 133 7.69 -3.71 -0.09
C ARG A 133 6.74 -3.81 -1.26
N ILE A 134 5.47 -3.49 -1.03
CA ILE A 134 4.52 -3.17 -2.10
C ILE A 134 4.13 -1.72 -1.91
N THR A 135 4.15 -0.95 -2.98
CA THR A 135 3.57 0.39 -3.00
C THR A 135 2.41 0.38 -3.97
N VAL A 136 1.27 0.91 -3.52
CA VAL A 136 0.07 1.06 -4.34
C VAL A 136 -0.26 2.55 -4.41
N TRP A 137 -0.42 3.06 -5.63
CA TRP A 137 -0.92 4.39 -5.92
C TRP A 137 -2.36 4.29 -6.39
N PHE A 138 -3.23 5.07 -5.77
CA PHE A 138 -4.62 5.29 -6.16
C PHE A 138 -4.74 6.75 -6.58
N ASP A 139 -4.70 7.00 -7.89
CA ASP A 139 -4.45 8.33 -8.46
C ASP A 139 -3.21 8.98 -7.83
N ASP A 140 -3.39 10.06 -7.06
CA ASP A 140 -2.31 10.78 -6.38
C ASP A 140 -2.04 10.28 -4.94
N PHE A 141 -2.79 9.30 -4.46
CA PHE A 141 -2.69 8.78 -3.10
C PHE A 141 -1.81 7.51 -3.03
N GLU A 142 -0.76 7.55 -2.24
CA GLU A 142 0.19 6.43 -2.09
C GLU A 142 0.06 5.72 -0.74
N ILE A 143 0.05 4.38 -0.80
CA ILE A 143 0.15 3.48 0.35
C ILE A 143 1.32 2.54 0.15
N SER A 144 2.15 2.41 1.17
CA SER A 144 3.27 1.47 1.21
C SER A 144 3.04 0.39 2.26
N TYR A 145 3.31 -0.86 1.88
CA TYR A 145 3.21 -2.05 2.73
C TYR A 145 4.60 -2.67 2.81
N ILE A 146 5.22 -2.59 3.98
CA ILE A 146 6.62 -2.98 4.18
C ILE A 146 6.66 -4.15 5.15
N GLU A 147 7.33 -5.23 4.74
CA GLU A 147 7.54 -6.38 5.63
C GLU A 147 8.44 -6.00 6.82
N LYS A 148 8.00 -6.33 8.03
CA LYS A 148 8.85 -6.29 9.23
C LYS A 148 9.25 -7.69 9.65
N THR A 149 8.26 -8.55 9.81
CA THR A 149 8.41 -9.99 10.07
C THR A 149 7.40 -10.77 9.23
N GLU A 150 7.44 -12.10 9.26
CA GLU A 150 6.48 -12.93 8.52
C GLU A 150 5.01 -12.65 8.90
N ILE A 151 4.77 -12.23 10.14
CA ILE A 151 3.43 -11.99 10.71
C ILE A 151 3.13 -10.52 11.00
N SER A 152 4.05 -9.60 10.68
CA SER A 152 3.85 -8.17 10.91
C SER A 152 4.43 -7.33 9.79
N SER A 153 3.69 -6.27 9.47
CA SER A 153 4.03 -5.35 8.40
C SER A 153 3.82 -3.93 8.86
N GLN A 154 4.50 -3.01 8.21
CA GLN A 154 4.33 -1.60 8.42
C GLN A 154 3.56 -1.02 7.24
N ILE A 155 2.53 -0.22 7.52
CA ILE A 155 1.75 0.49 6.51
C ILE A 155 2.04 1.98 6.64
N GLY A 156 2.56 2.58 5.58
CA GLY A 156 2.80 4.03 5.48
C GLY A 156 1.89 4.67 4.44
N PHE A 157 1.53 5.93 4.66
CA PHE A 157 0.81 6.75 3.69
C PHE A 157 1.69 7.94 3.31
N SER A 158 1.53 8.45 2.09
CA SER A 158 2.34 9.54 1.50
C SER A 158 2.58 10.72 2.45
N TYR A 159 1.60 11.06 3.29
CA TYR A 159 1.65 12.20 4.22
C TYR A 159 1.48 11.83 5.71
N HIS A 160 1.42 10.54 6.06
CA HIS A 160 1.11 10.12 7.42
C HIS A 160 2.14 9.14 8.00
N PRO A 161 2.35 9.17 9.33
CA PRO A 161 3.29 8.28 9.99
C PRO A 161 2.91 6.82 9.78
N GLU A 162 3.93 5.99 9.66
CA GLU A 162 3.78 4.57 9.41
C GLU A 162 3.19 3.84 10.64
N SER A 163 2.21 2.97 10.41
CA SER A 163 1.57 2.15 11.44
C SER A 163 2.05 0.70 11.38
N LEU A 164 2.27 0.07 12.54
CA LEU A 164 2.59 -1.35 12.60
C LEU A 164 1.29 -2.17 12.62
N GLN A 165 1.16 -3.09 11.68
CA GLN A 165 0.00 -3.93 11.49
C GLN A 165 0.36 -5.40 11.62
N ARG A 166 -0.57 -6.19 12.15
CA ARG A 166 -0.47 -7.65 12.16
C ARG A 166 -0.90 -8.18 10.80
N GLY A 167 -0.09 -9.04 10.20
CA GLY A 167 -0.34 -9.64 8.89
C GLY A 167 0.83 -9.49 7.93
N ASN A 168 0.80 -10.29 6.87
CA ASN A 168 1.78 -10.22 5.79
C ASN A 168 1.47 -9.04 4.87
N PHE A 169 2.51 -8.34 4.41
CA PHE A 169 2.37 -7.11 3.62
C PHE A 169 1.63 -7.32 2.30
N ARG A 170 1.76 -8.50 1.68
CA ARG A 170 1.03 -8.88 0.47
C ARG A 170 -0.45 -9.02 0.72
N ASP A 171 -0.80 -9.71 1.82
CA ASP A 171 -2.19 -9.95 2.17
C ASP A 171 -2.90 -8.63 2.51
N LEU A 172 -2.20 -7.71 3.18
CA LEU A 172 -2.71 -6.37 3.48
C LEU A 172 -2.93 -5.55 2.20
N ALA A 173 -1.96 -5.54 1.28
CA ALA A 173 -2.09 -4.82 0.00
C ALA A 173 -3.23 -5.38 -0.87
N ILE A 174 -3.35 -6.72 -0.95
CA ILE A 174 -4.44 -7.38 -1.69
C ILE A 174 -5.79 -7.07 -1.04
N ASP A 175 -5.87 -7.07 0.29
CA ASP A 175 -7.13 -6.78 0.98
C ASP A 175 -7.60 -5.34 0.74
N ASP A 176 -6.68 -4.37 0.71
CA ASP A 176 -6.99 -2.98 0.34
C ASP A 176 -7.39 -2.85 -1.14
N LEU A 177 -6.64 -3.45 -2.07
CA LEU A 177 -6.99 -3.47 -3.49
C LEU A 177 -8.37 -4.08 -3.73
N THR A 178 -8.68 -5.20 -3.06
CA THR A 178 -9.98 -5.86 -3.23
C THR A 178 -11.13 -5.09 -2.58
N GLY A 179 -10.88 -4.39 -1.47
CA GLY A 179 -11.89 -3.49 -0.87
C GLY A 179 -12.31 -2.35 -1.81
N ILE A 180 -11.41 -1.89 -2.67
CA ILE A 180 -11.70 -0.88 -3.70
C ILE A 180 -12.31 -1.49 -4.96
N LEU A 181 -11.73 -2.58 -5.45
CA LEU A 181 -12.04 -3.09 -6.78
C LEU A 181 -13.24 -4.03 -6.82
N ALA A 182 -13.65 -4.62 -5.69
CA ALA A 182 -14.76 -5.56 -5.59
C ALA A 182 -16.15 -4.90 -5.47
N VAL A 183 -16.33 -3.68 -5.98
CA VAL A 183 -17.58 -2.93 -5.88
C VAL A 183 -18.67 -3.57 -6.76
N PRO A 184 -19.84 -3.92 -6.19
CA PRO A 184 -20.98 -4.41 -6.98
C PRO A 184 -21.49 -3.33 -7.94
N GLY A 185 -21.61 -3.65 -9.23
CA GLY A 185 -22.06 -2.71 -10.27
C GLY A 185 -21.07 -2.49 -11.41
N GLY A 186 -19.82 -2.95 -11.22
CA GLY A 186 -18.77 -2.90 -12.23
C GLY A 186 -17.91 -1.65 -12.09
N TYR A 187 -16.68 -1.85 -11.62
CA TYR A 187 -15.68 -0.79 -11.53
C TYR A 187 -14.96 -0.62 -12.87
N LYS A 188 -14.90 0.62 -13.37
CA LYS A 188 -14.21 0.96 -14.61
C LYS A 188 -12.92 1.71 -14.30
N LEU A 189 -11.80 1.01 -14.39
CA LEU A 189 -10.47 1.59 -14.23
C LEU A 189 -9.94 2.04 -15.60
N GLU A 190 -9.47 3.27 -15.72
CA GLU A 190 -8.86 3.72 -16.97
C GLU A 190 -7.46 3.13 -17.14
N LYS A 191 -6.68 3.09 -16.06
CA LYS A 191 -5.29 2.64 -16.13
C LYS A 191 -4.89 1.82 -14.91
N LEU A 192 -4.32 0.63 -15.16
CA LEU A 192 -3.66 -0.20 -14.16
C LEU A 192 -2.20 -0.36 -14.53
N THR A 193 -1.28 0.10 -13.68
CA THR A 193 0.16 -0.03 -13.93
C THR A 193 0.78 -1.00 -12.94
N PHE A 194 1.58 -1.94 -13.42
CA PHE A 194 2.47 -2.78 -12.62
C PHE A 194 3.92 -2.43 -12.93
N SER A 195 4.75 -2.22 -11.92
CA SER A 195 6.17 -1.92 -12.10
C SER A 195 7.06 -2.74 -11.16
N ASN A 196 8.35 -2.85 -11.53
CA ASN A 196 9.38 -3.63 -10.84
C ASN A 196 9.09 -5.15 -10.88
N ASP A 197 9.44 -5.89 -9.83
CA ASP A 197 9.36 -7.35 -9.81
C ASP A 197 7.91 -7.77 -9.61
N ILE A 198 7.22 -8.21 -10.67
CA ILE A 198 5.92 -8.84 -10.50
C ILE A 198 6.11 -10.17 -9.77
N ASP A 199 5.96 -10.11 -8.45
CA ASP A 199 6.12 -11.26 -7.59
C ASP A 199 5.02 -12.30 -7.84
N ASN A 200 5.45 -13.52 -8.14
CA ASN A 200 4.58 -14.67 -8.37
C ASN A 200 3.62 -14.93 -7.21
N VAL A 201 4.08 -14.79 -5.97
CA VAL A 201 3.25 -15.04 -4.78
C VAL A 201 2.12 -14.01 -4.69
N PHE A 202 2.44 -12.74 -4.91
CA PHE A 202 1.45 -11.67 -4.94
C PHE A 202 0.45 -11.86 -6.10
N ALA A 203 0.95 -12.11 -7.32
CA ALA A 203 0.12 -12.28 -8.52
C ALA A 203 -0.86 -13.46 -8.37
N GLN A 204 -0.40 -14.60 -7.86
CA GLN A 204 -1.26 -15.77 -7.60
C GLN A 204 -2.34 -15.47 -6.56
N LYS A 205 -1.97 -14.84 -5.43
CA LYS A 205 -2.93 -14.49 -4.37
C LYS A 205 -3.98 -13.49 -4.86
N LEU A 206 -3.56 -12.49 -5.66
CA LEU A 206 -4.46 -11.50 -6.23
C LEU A 206 -5.47 -12.16 -7.17
N PHE A 207 -4.98 -13.01 -8.10
CA PHE A 207 -5.81 -13.77 -9.03
C PHE A 207 -6.86 -14.62 -8.29
N GLN A 208 -6.42 -15.43 -7.33
CA GLN A 208 -7.32 -16.27 -6.53
C GLN A 208 -8.37 -15.44 -5.79
N LYS A 209 -7.99 -14.29 -5.23
CA LYS A 209 -8.91 -13.43 -4.50
C LYS A 209 -9.99 -12.86 -5.43
N PHE A 210 -9.63 -12.41 -6.62
CA PHE A 210 -10.61 -11.89 -7.59
C PHE A 210 -11.49 -12.98 -8.20
N GLU A 211 -10.95 -14.17 -8.49
CA GLU A 211 -11.76 -15.32 -8.89
C GLU A 211 -12.83 -15.65 -7.84
N ASN A 212 -12.44 -15.73 -6.57
CA ASN A 212 -13.34 -16.06 -5.46
C ASN A 212 -14.44 -15.00 -5.25
N LEU A 213 -14.14 -13.73 -5.52
CA LEU A 213 -15.11 -12.64 -5.40
C LEU A 213 -16.07 -12.57 -6.60
N GLY A 214 -15.80 -13.29 -7.69
CA GLY A 214 -16.60 -13.26 -8.91
C GLY A 214 -16.70 -11.86 -9.53
N THR A 215 -15.77 -10.96 -9.20
CA THR A 215 -15.83 -9.55 -9.60
C THR A 215 -15.35 -9.41 -11.05
N LYS A 216 -16.13 -8.70 -11.86
CA LYS A 216 -15.74 -8.33 -13.23
C LYS A 216 -15.26 -6.88 -13.23
N ILE A 217 -13.95 -6.69 -13.16
CA ILE A 217 -13.31 -5.38 -13.22
C ILE A 217 -13.02 -5.08 -14.69
N HIS A 218 -13.46 -3.93 -15.18
CA HIS A 218 -13.10 -3.45 -16.51
C HIS A 218 -11.87 -2.55 -16.40
N VAL A 219 -10.86 -2.82 -17.22
CA VAL A 219 -9.66 -2.00 -17.29
C VAL A 219 -9.45 -1.54 -18.73
N ASP A 220 -9.35 -0.23 -18.96
CA ASP A 220 -9.10 0.27 -20.32
C ASP A 220 -7.66 -0.07 -20.74
N THR A 221 -6.66 0.31 -19.94
CA THR A 221 -5.25 0.03 -20.23
C THR A 221 -4.55 -0.63 -19.05
N VAL A 222 -3.85 -1.74 -19.31
CA VAL A 222 -2.89 -2.35 -18.37
C VAL A 222 -1.48 -2.06 -18.85
N GLU A 223 -0.68 -1.37 -18.04
CA GLU A 223 0.73 -1.08 -18.33
C GLU A 223 1.62 -1.94 -17.42
N ILE A 224 2.62 -2.60 -17.97
CA ILE A 224 3.52 -3.51 -17.26
C ILE A 224 4.95 -3.08 -17.52
N HIS A 225 5.66 -2.69 -16.47
CA HIS A 225 7.08 -2.32 -16.46
C HIS A 225 7.90 -3.26 -15.59
N PRO A 226 8.06 -4.52 -16.00
CA PRO A 226 8.77 -5.48 -15.19
C PRO A 226 10.27 -5.21 -15.26
N TYR A 227 10.98 -5.39 -14.14
CA TYR A 227 12.44 -5.44 -14.17
C TYR A 227 12.93 -6.70 -14.90
N GLU A 228 12.23 -7.82 -14.70
CA GLU A 228 12.37 -9.04 -15.50
C GLU A 228 10.98 -9.60 -15.84
N ILE A 229 10.76 -9.95 -17.11
CA ILE A 229 9.51 -10.59 -17.53
C ILE A 229 9.45 -12.04 -17.03
N ASP A 230 8.60 -12.28 -16.04
CA ASP A 230 8.13 -13.63 -15.70
C ASP A 230 6.74 -13.90 -16.30
N PRO A 231 6.62 -14.79 -17.30
CA PRO A 231 5.36 -15.04 -17.98
C PRO A 231 4.25 -15.59 -17.07
N VAL A 232 4.61 -16.32 -16.00
CA VAL A 232 3.62 -16.91 -15.07
C VAL A 232 2.94 -15.80 -14.26
N SER A 233 3.74 -14.96 -13.61
CA SER A 233 3.29 -13.76 -12.92
C SER A 233 2.41 -12.86 -13.78
N VAL A 234 2.88 -12.53 -14.99
CA VAL A 234 2.15 -11.62 -15.89
C VAL A 234 0.82 -12.24 -16.33
N ASN A 235 0.79 -13.53 -16.66
CA ASN A 235 -0.47 -14.22 -16.99
C ASN A 235 -1.45 -14.18 -15.82
N ASN A 236 -1.01 -14.43 -14.59
CA ASN A 236 -1.89 -14.40 -13.42
C ASN A 236 -2.53 -13.02 -13.22
N ILE A 237 -1.74 -11.95 -13.40
CA ILE A 237 -2.27 -10.58 -13.33
C ILE A 237 -3.27 -10.33 -14.44
N LEU A 238 -2.89 -10.56 -15.70
CA LEU A 238 -3.76 -10.23 -16.83
C LEU A 238 -5.07 -11.05 -16.80
N ASN A 239 -5.00 -12.32 -16.39
CA ASN A 239 -6.18 -13.17 -16.23
C ASN A 239 -7.09 -12.72 -15.08
N SER A 240 -6.59 -11.93 -14.13
CA SER A 240 -7.42 -11.35 -13.07
C SER A 240 -8.42 -10.32 -13.59
N PHE A 241 -8.18 -9.78 -14.80
CA PHE A 241 -9.00 -8.72 -15.39
C PHE A 241 -9.58 -9.22 -16.73
N PRO A 242 -10.82 -9.74 -16.76
CA PRO A 242 -11.37 -10.41 -17.93
C PRO A 242 -11.65 -9.48 -19.11
N SER A 243 -11.64 -8.16 -18.89
CA SER A 243 -11.90 -7.16 -19.94
C SER A 243 -10.81 -6.10 -19.90
N ILE A 244 -9.83 -6.26 -20.80
CA ILE A 244 -8.74 -5.30 -21.03
C ILE A 244 -8.83 -4.81 -22.47
N LYS A 245 -8.82 -3.49 -22.71
CA LYS A 245 -8.78 -2.97 -24.09
C LYS A 245 -7.36 -2.99 -24.63
N GLU A 246 -6.41 -2.48 -23.84
CA GLU A 246 -5.02 -2.32 -24.23
C GLU A 246 -4.07 -2.87 -23.17
N ILE A 247 -3.06 -3.60 -23.63
CA ILE A 247 -1.91 -3.99 -22.80
C ILE A 247 -0.67 -3.29 -23.36
N ASP A 248 0.06 -2.59 -22.51
CA ASP A 248 1.33 -1.95 -22.83
C ASP A 248 2.43 -2.56 -21.96
N ILE A 249 3.41 -3.23 -22.58
CA ILE A 249 4.55 -3.83 -21.89
C ILE A 249 5.77 -2.97 -22.20
N LYS A 250 6.43 -2.46 -21.17
CA LYS A 250 7.67 -1.69 -21.30
C LYS A 250 8.78 -2.43 -20.56
N SER A 251 9.77 -2.93 -21.29
CA SER A 251 10.88 -3.65 -20.68
C SER A 251 12.21 -2.96 -20.96
N GLU A 252 13.10 -3.01 -19.97
CA GLU A 252 14.52 -2.65 -20.15
C GLU A 252 15.33 -3.82 -20.75
N ASP A 253 14.74 -5.00 -20.91
CA ASP A 253 15.42 -6.15 -21.51
C ASP A 253 15.84 -5.86 -22.96
N VAL A 254 16.99 -6.40 -23.37
CA VAL A 254 17.38 -6.37 -24.79
C VAL A 254 16.39 -7.27 -25.55
N PRO A 255 15.83 -6.82 -26.69
CA PRO A 255 14.89 -7.64 -27.44
C PRO A 255 15.68 -8.71 -28.19
N ASP A 256 15.92 -9.84 -27.53
CA ASP A 256 16.59 -11.02 -28.06
C ASP A 256 15.63 -12.23 -28.17
N GLU A 257 16.19 -13.41 -28.47
CA GLU A 257 15.42 -14.64 -28.60
C GLU A 257 14.78 -15.05 -27.26
N GLU A 258 15.47 -14.87 -26.13
CA GLU A 258 14.96 -15.19 -24.80
C GLU A 258 13.78 -14.29 -24.42
N PHE A 259 13.90 -12.99 -24.68
CA PHE A 259 12.81 -12.03 -24.49
C PHE A 259 11.58 -12.41 -25.32
N THR A 260 11.79 -12.73 -26.60
CA THR A 260 10.72 -13.15 -27.50
C THR A 260 10.03 -14.42 -27.00
N ASP A 261 10.80 -15.39 -26.51
CA ASP A 261 10.27 -16.62 -25.91
C ASP A 261 9.47 -16.37 -24.63
N LYS A 262 9.93 -15.44 -23.77
CA LYS A 262 9.19 -15.01 -22.57
C LYS A 262 7.85 -14.40 -22.95
N ILE A 263 7.82 -13.45 -23.89
CA ILE A 263 6.59 -12.83 -24.39
C ILE A 263 5.62 -13.86 -24.98
N ASN A 264 6.12 -14.79 -25.80
CA ASN A 264 5.29 -15.82 -26.42
C ASN A 264 4.61 -16.77 -25.41
N LYS A 265 5.17 -16.91 -24.19
CA LYS A 265 4.57 -17.68 -23.10
C LYS A 265 3.45 -16.92 -22.37
N ILE A 266 3.26 -15.63 -22.62
CA ILE A 266 2.18 -14.82 -22.04
C ILE A 266 0.90 -15.02 -22.87
N THR A 267 0.22 -16.14 -22.64
CA THR A 267 -0.97 -16.54 -23.40
C THR A 267 -2.14 -15.57 -23.25
N SER A 268 -2.24 -14.87 -22.11
CA SER A 268 -3.27 -13.89 -21.79
C SER A 268 -3.28 -12.65 -22.70
N LEU A 269 -2.18 -12.35 -23.39
CA LEU A 269 -2.10 -11.25 -24.36
C LEU A 269 -3.13 -11.37 -25.49
N LYS A 270 -3.56 -12.60 -25.81
CA LYS A 270 -4.57 -12.88 -26.84
C LYS A 270 -5.96 -12.34 -26.49
N ASN A 271 -6.21 -12.00 -25.24
CA ASN A 271 -7.51 -11.53 -24.76
C ASN A 271 -7.67 -10.00 -24.88
N ALA A 272 -6.59 -9.26 -25.15
CA ALA A 272 -6.63 -7.81 -25.32
C ALA A 272 -6.93 -7.42 -26.78
N LYS A 273 -7.55 -6.25 -26.97
CA LYS A 273 -7.79 -5.72 -28.32
C LYS A 273 -6.51 -5.19 -28.96
N MET A 274 -5.60 -4.67 -28.13
CA MET A 274 -4.32 -4.11 -28.56
C MET A 274 -3.23 -4.49 -27.57
N VAL A 275 -2.05 -4.81 -28.08
CA VAL A 275 -0.85 -5.07 -27.29
C VAL A 275 0.28 -4.22 -27.86
N LYS A 276 0.92 -3.43 -27.00
CA LYS A 276 2.12 -2.64 -27.30
C LYS A 276 3.28 -3.20 -26.49
N ILE A 277 4.46 -3.24 -27.10
CA ILE A 277 5.69 -3.71 -26.44
C ILE A 277 6.80 -2.73 -26.76
N HIS A 278 7.28 -2.02 -25.75
CA HIS A 278 8.30 -1.00 -25.85
C HIS A 278 9.59 -1.45 -25.15
N ASN A 279 10.73 -1.06 -25.71
CA ASN A 279 12.02 -1.19 -25.06
C ASN A 279 12.40 0.17 -24.46
N THR A 280 12.62 0.25 -23.15
CA THR A 280 12.89 1.51 -22.44
C THR A 280 14.38 1.81 -22.25
N ARG A 281 15.30 0.93 -22.68
CA ARG A 281 16.75 1.21 -22.61
C ARG A 281 17.22 2.32 -23.55
N ASP A 282 16.46 2.63 -24.60
CA ASP A 282 16.77 3.74 -25.51
C ASP A 282 16.18 5.09 -25.03
N ASP A 283 15.37 5.09 -23.96
CA ASP A 283 14.71 6.28 -23.40
C ASP A 283 15.39 6.69 -22.07
N ASP A 284 16.66 7.12 -22.12
CA ASP A 284 17.41 7.71 -20.99
C ASP A 284 16.86 9.10 -20.58
N VAL A 285 15.55 9.18 -20.26
CA VAL A 285 14.93 10.35 -19.63
C VAL A 285 14.16 9.88 -18.40
N PHE A 286 14.75 10.18 -17.25
CA PHE A 286 14.19 10.14 -15.90
C PHE A 286 12.65 10.21 -15.86
N TRP A 287 12.02 9.19 -15.29
CA TRP A 287 10.57 9.03 -15.17
C TRP A 287 9.96 10.20 -14.40
N ASN A 288 9.40 11.18 -15.13
CA ASN A 288 8.52 12.22 -14.59
C ASN A 288 7.15 12.10 -15.28
N PRO A 289 6.09 11.70 -14.56
CA PRO A 289 4.75 11.51 -15.14
C PRO A 289 4.10 12.81 -15.65
N SER A 290 4.74 13.97 -15.48
CA SER A 290 4.24 15.28 -15.95
C SER A 290 4.79 15.76 -17.30
N THR A 291 5.66 15.00 -17.98
CA THR A 291 6.22 15.39 -19.29
C THR A 291 6.13 14.24 -20.29
N GLN A 292 5.04 14.19 -21.07
CA GLN A 292 4.86 13.23 -22.17
C GLN A 292 5.57 13.73 -23.44
N GLY A 293 6.57 12.98 -23.89
CA GLY A 293 7.08 12.95 -25.26
C GLY A 293 7.16 11.50 -25.69
N ILE A 294 6.35 11.10 -26.68
CA ILE A 294 6.10 9.71 -27.07
C ILE A 294 7.17 9.27 -28.09
N PHE A 295 7.90 8.19 -27.80
CA PHE A 295 8.49 7.32 -28.81
C PHE A 295 8.25 5.86 -28.41
N GLY A 296 7.74 5.03 -29.33
CA GLY A 296 7.41 3.62 -29.07
C GLY A 296 7.39 2.83 -30.36
N VAL A 297 7.90 1.60 -30.33
CA VAL A 297 7.90 0.63 -31.44
C VAL A 297 6.83 -0.45 -31.18
N GLU A 298 6.14 -0.94 -32.22
CA GLU A 298 4.99 -1.88 -32.15
C GLU A 298 5.38 -3.34 -32.49
N TRP A 299 4.71 -4.36 -31.91
CA TRP A 299 4.85 -5.78 -32.29
C TRP A 299 3.50 -6.55 -32.42
N ARG A 300 3.46 -7.62 -33.25
CA ARG A 300 2.29 -8.43 -33.73
C ARG A 300 2.42 -9.93 -33.39
N VAL A 301 1.33 -10.61 -33.02
CA VAL A 301 1.23 -12.08 -32.81
C VAL A 301 0.07 -12.67 -33.66
N PRO A 302 0.12 -13.92 -34.18
CA PRO A 302 -0.84 -14.40 -35.19
C PRO A 302 -2.26 -14.59 -34.65
N GLY A 303 -3.24 -13.92 -35.28
CA GLY A 303 -4.68 -14.11 -35.03
C GLY A 303 -5.51 -12.83 -34.91
N ALA A 304 -4.87 -11.67 -34.73
CA ALA A 304 -5.50 -10.36 -34.74
C ALA A 304 -4.84 -9.44 -35.79
N PHE A 305 -5.65 -8.63 -36.48
CA PHE A 305 -5.16 -7.60 -37.40
C PHE A 305 -4.46 -6.48 -36.62
N VAL A 306 -3.14 -6.35 -36.72
CA VAL A 306 -2.36 -5.16 -36.28
C VAL A 306 -1.10 -4.99 -37.16
N ALA A 307 -0.61 -3.73 -37.30
CA ALA A 307 0.55 -3.06 -37.95
C ALA A 307 2.01 -3.31 -37.43
N ILE A 308 3.13 -3.20 -38.22
CA ILE A 308 4.56 -2.91 -37.79
C ILE A 308 5.47 -2.62 -39.02
N SER A 309 6.46 -1.70 -38.89
CA SER A 309 7.58 -1.40 -39.80
C SER A 309 8.99 -1.66 -39.21
N ARG A 310 9.97 -2.04 -40.04
CA ARG A 310 11.40 -2.21 -39.69
C ARG A 310 12.18 -0.89 -39.74
N GLY A 311 12.98 -0.61 -38.72
CA GLY A 311 14.13 0.31 -38.77
C GLY A 311 15.45 -0.45 -38.75
N ILE A 312 15.83 -1.07 -39.86
CA ILE A 312 17.20 -1.58 -40.09
C ILE A 312 17.85 -0.68 -41.12
N ARG A 313 18.96 -0.01 -40.76
CA ARG A 313 19.86 0.59 -41.75
C ARG A 313 20.53 -0.55 -42.52
N LEU A 314 20.13 -0.70 -43.78
CA LEU A 314 20.89 -1.41 -44.80
C LEU A 314 22.30 -0.83 -44.89
N LEU A 315 23.31 -1.66 -44.64
CA LEU A 315 24.58 -1.59 -45.37
C LEU A 315 24.58 -2.79 -46.32
N ALA A 316 24.27 -2.48 -47.58
CA ALA A 316 24.45 -3.40 -48.68
C ALA A 316 25.95 -3.57 -48.97
N HIS A 317 26.44 -4.81 -49.01
CA HIS A 317 27.52 -5.24 -49.91
C HIS A 317 27.45 -6.78 -50.05
N VAL A 318 26.88 -7.29 -51.14
CA VAL A 318 27.55 -7.88 -52.33
C VAL A 318 28.46 -9.09 -51.98
N PHE A 319 27.97 -10.32 -52.20
CA PHE A 319 28.49 -11.37 -53.10
C PHE A 319 28.05 -12.78 -52.63
N GLY A 320 27.51 -13.57 -53.56
CA GLY A 320 27.40 -15.03 -53.47
C GLY A 320 25.99 -15.57 -53.47
#